data_AF-A0A2S7PQG5-F1
#
_entry.id   AF-A0A2S7PQG5-F1
#
_cell.length_a   1.000
_cell.length_b   1.000
_cell.length_c   1.000
_cell.angle_alpha   90.00
_cell.angle_beta   90.00
_cell.angle_gamma   90.00
#
_symmetry.space_group_name_H-M   'P 1'
#
loop_
_entity.id
_entity.type
_entity.pdbx_description
1 polymer ?
#
loop_
_entity_poly.entity_id
_entity_poly.type
_entity_poly.pdbx_seq_one_letter_code
_entity_poly.pdbx_strand_id
1 'polypeptide(L)'
;MRAYWYDNKEGDQRDLHDSGRDVSPDYLEKLGVLYYNFADEKDVDKLAADRSYKNRDVITVSPEKMGDIYEEKVKMFFNEHLHEDEEIRYIRDGAGFFDVRSEGDEWVRIRLEKDDLIILPAGIYHRFTTDSKNAMRLFKEEPKWTPLNRGPEVDANPYRKEYLQTASAMDGNDGGGGGGAVGEDVDLGFDFASGGAIHDQNNASDSMSPEGTSSNAGAASSSKGKLQLPLSCDPPGPGNPPKKLVWVIFGSTGHMGRSLVRSCLNQGDSVVAVGRVFENTLESMQNWHASCLGTLCDVRARESVSAVITQAISHFGRIDIIANCSGYGVIGACEDQDEYEIRNQFETNFMGTLHIIQLSLPYFREQGAGRYLIFSSTSGALGVPGLGPYCATKYAVEGLIEAMLYEIDSFNIKATLVEPGLVRRDEPDWDSNPLPTWGHFLIKPASEPYADAASPAKHAQRMVQWLGDKQPTSAVKCAELVWQLGHCSYPPLRLLLGSYAIESIRDRLRSIIEELEDWKHLHFPVAPDEVGNEDDGDEGIPCSTKLKPIRTHGRYGAEKTSRPKKLSLVSGFLRDQM
;
A
#
# COMPACT_ATOMS: atom_id res chain seq x y z
N MET A 1 22.99 -28.39 16.72
CA MET A 1 23.39 -27.96 15.36
C MET A 1 24.73 -28.55 14.90
N ARG A 2 24.83 -28.89 13.60
CA ARG A 2 26.08 -29.26 12.90
C ARG A 2 26.15 -28.48 11.58
N ALA A 3 27.29 -27.86 11.28
CA ALA A 3 27.51 -27.16 10.01
C ALA A 3 28.71 -27.73 9.24
N TYR A 4 28.58 -27.79 7.91
CA TYR A 4 29.58 -28.36 7.02
C TYR A 4 29.42 -27.80 5.60
N TRP A 5 30.46 -27.92 4.78
CA TRP A 5 30.37 -27.51 3.38
C TRP A 5 29.50 -28.50 2.59
N TYR A 6 28.60 -27.96 1.78
CA TYR A 6 27.70 -28.73 0.92
C TYR A 6 28.48 -29.38 -0.24
N ASP A 7 28.18 -30.64 -0.56
CA ASP A 7 28.96 -31.42 -1.54
C ASP A 7 28.64 -31.14 -3.02
N ASN A 8 27.57 -30.37 -3.28
CA ASN A 8 27.07 -30.00 -4.61
C ASN A 8 26.77 -31.19 -5.54
N LYS A 9 26.60 -32.41 -5.00
CA LYS A 9 26.17 -33.56 -5.81
C LYS A 9 24.68 -33.44 -6.15
N GLU A 10 24.31 -33.92 -7.33
CA GLU A 10 22.90 -34.10 -7.69
C GLU A 10 22.26 -35.12 -6.75
N GLY A 11 21.06 -34.81 -6.24
CA GLY A 11 20.36 -35.63 -5.26
C GLY A 11 19.13 -34.93 -4.71
N ASP A 12 18.42 -35.59 -3.81
CA ASP A 12 17.33 -34.96 -3.08
C ASP A 12 17.92 -33.95 -2.10
N GLN A 13 17.52 -32.69 -2.21
CA GLN A 13 18.01 -31.61 -1.36
C GLN A 13 17.87 -31.88 0.15
N ARG A 14 16.95 -32.77 0.55
CA ARG A 14 16.73 -33.20 1.94
C ARG A 14 17.79 -34.19 2.45
N ASP A 15 18.60 -34.77 1.58
CA ASP A 15 19.73 -35.62 1.97
C ASP A 15 20.82 -34.79 2.66
N LEU A 16 21.78 -35.45 3.33
CA LEU A 16 22.82 -34.75 4.08
C LEU A 16 23.69 -33.84 3.20
N HIS A 17 24.08 -34.29 2.00
CA HIS A 17 25.00 -33.55 1.12
C HIS A 17 26.29 -33.09 1.81
N ASP A 18 26.84 -33.96 2.65
CA ASP A 18 28.02 -33.68 3.46
C ASP A 18 29.30 -33.91 2.64
N SER A 19 30.09 -32.86 2.45
CA SER A 19 31.39 -32.95 1.76
C SER A 19 32.51 -33.54 2.63
N GLY A 20 32.26 -33.77 3.92
CA GLY A 20 33.26 -34.18 4.91
C GLY A 20 34.13 -33.03 5.43
N ARG A 21 33.88 -31.79 4.98
CA ARG A 21 34.54 -30.58 5.48
C ARG A 21 33.62 -29.91 6.49
N ASP A 22 33.91 -30.03 7.78
CA ASP A 22 33.13 -29.37 8.83
C ASP A 22 33.37 -27.86 8.85
N VAL A 23 32.39 -27.11 9.34
CA VAL A 23 32.42 -25.65 9.52
C VAL A 23 32.28 -25.35 11.02
N SER A 24 33.18 -24.52 11.56
CA SER A 24 33.14 -24.15 12.98
C SER A 24 32.03 -23.13 13.27
N PRO A 25 31.51 -23.10 14.51
CA PRO A 25 30.59 -22.04 14.95
C PRO A 25 31.16 -20.63 14.74
N ASP A 26 32.44 -20.43 15.04
CA ASP A 26 33.14 -19.14 14.83
C ASP A 26 33.07 -18.67 13.37
N TYR A 27 33.09 -19.60 12.40
CA TYR A 27 32.94 -19.25 11.00
C TYR A 27 31.50 -18.82 10.66
N LEU A 28 30.49 -19.44 11.26
CA LEU A 28 29.10 -19.01 11.08
C LEU A 28 28.87 -17.61 11.68
N GLU A 29 29.48 -17.32 12.83
CA GLU A 29 29.42 -15.99 13.44
C GLU A 29 30.08 -14.92 12.55
N LYS A 30 31.20 -15.24 11.87
CA LYS A 30 31.82 -14.37 10.85
C LYS A 30 30.88 -14.08 9.68
N LEU A 31 30.05 -15.05 9.28
CA LEU A 31 29.01 -14.84 8.28
C LEU A 31 27.79 -14.06 8.81
N GLY A 32 27.78 -13.69 10.10
CA GLY A 32 26.69 -13.03 10.81
C GLY A 32 25.54 -13.98 11.20
N VAL A 33 25.72 -15.29 11.05
CA VAL A 33 24.73 -16.31 11.38
C VAL A 33 24.81 -16.63 12.87
N LEU A 34 23.76 -16.32 13.62
CA LEU A 34 23.70 -16.60 15.05
C LEU A 34 22.93 -17.89 15.30
N TYR A 35 23.40 -18.67 16.28
CA TYR A 35 22.79 -19.92 16.68
C TYR A 35 22.58 -19.98 18.18
N TYR A 36 21.43 -20.52 18.58
CA TYR A 36 21.09 -20.80 19.97
C TYR A 36 20.42 -22.16 20.08
N ASN A 37 20.52 -22.79 21.24
CA ASN A 37 19.75 -23.97 21.60
C ASN A 37 18.91 -23.63 22.85
N PHE A 38 17.60 -23.64 22.70
CA PHE A 38 16.64 -23.25 23.74
C PHE A 38 15.66 -24.39 23.97
N ALA A 39 15.83 -25.10 25.09
CA ALA A 39 14.93 -26.19 25.47
C ALA A 39 13.56 -25.69 26.01
N ASP A 40 13.48 -24.43 26.48
CA ASP A 40 12.25 -23.79 26.93
C ASP A 40 11.94 -22.57 26.04
N GLU A 41 10.69 -22.44 25.59
CA GLU A 41 10.23 -21.31 24.77
C GLU A 41 10.38 -19.96 25.51
N LYS A 42 10.49 -19.95 26.84
CA LYS A 42 10.80 -18.74 27.61
C LYS A 42 12.14 -18.10 27.23
N ASP A 43 13.13 -18.90 26.85
CA ASP A 43 14.43 -18.38 26.43
C ASP A 43 14.32 -17.74 25.04
N VAL A 44 13.43 -18.24 24.18
CA VAL A 44 13.06 -17.62 22.91
C VAL A 44 12.34 -16.28 23.16
N ASP A 45 11.42 -16.23 24.12
CA ASP A 45 10.72 -14.99 24.51
C ASP A 45 11.69 -13.92 25.03
N LYS A 46 12.70 -14.33 25.82
CA LYS A 46 13.75 -13.43 26.30
C LYS A 46 14.58 -12.86 25.14
N LEU A 47 15.04 -13.72 24.23
CA LEU A 47 15.77 -13.28 23.04
C LEU A 47 14.92 -12.35 22.17
N ALA A 48 13.63 -12.62 22.05
CA ALA A 48 12.68 -11.77 21.33
C ALA A 48 12.55 -10.38 21.95
N ALA A 49 12.47 -10.29 23.28
CA ALA A 49 12.47 -9.01 23.99
C ALA A 49 13.80 -8.25 23.78
N ASP A 50 14.93 -8.92 23.98
CA ASP A 50 16.27 -8.34 23.87
C ASP A 50 16.56 -7.79 22.46
N ARG A 51 16.05 -8.46 21.42
CA ARG A 51 16.22 -8.07 20.02
C ARG A 51 15.03 -7.31 19.42
N SER A 52 14.04 -6.96 20.24
CA SER A 52 12.84 -6.22 19.83
C SER A 52 12.03 -6.91 18.71
N TYR A 53 11.86 -8.23 18.78
CA TYR A 53 10.93 -8.98 17.92
C TYR A 53 9.50 -8.83 18.42
N LYS A 54 8.65 -8.12 17.66
CA LYS A 54 7.28 -7.77 18.04
C LYS A 54 6.23 -8.79 17.61
N ASN A 55 6.50 -9.55 16.55
CA ASN A 55 5.55 -10.51 15.98
C ASN A 55 6.15 -11.92 15.88
N ARG A 56 5.28 -12.94 15.94
CA ARG A 56 5.65 -14.34 15.74
C ARG A 56 4.53 -15.14 15.11
N ASP A 57 4.89 -16.20 14.40
CA ASP A 57 3.95 -17.22 13.95
C ASP A 57 4.57 -18.62 13.96
N VAL A 58 3.73 -19.64 13.77
CA VAL A 58 4.17 -21.05 13.76
C VAL A 58 3.76 -21.67 12.43
N ILE A 59 4.75 -22.16 11.69
CA ILE A 59 4.57 -22.89 10.44
C ILE A 59 4.79 -24.38 10.66
N THR A 60 3.99 -25.20 10.01
CA THR A 60 4.18 -26.65 9.99
C THR A 60 4.26 -27.10 8.54
N VAL A 61 5.43 -27.60 8.14
CA VAL A 61 5.76 -28.09 6.81
C VAL A 61 5.84 -29.61 6.89
N SER A 62 4.75 -30.30 6.56
CA SER A 62 4.71 -31.77 6.51
C SER A 62 3.81 -32.26 5.38
N PRO A 63 4.04 -33.47 4.85
CA PRO A 63 3.15 -34.08 3.87
C PRO A 63 1.70 -34.17 4.35
N GLU A 64 1.46 -34.48 5.64
CA GLU A 64 0.08 -34.60 6.16
C GLU A 64 -0.66 -33.26 6.17
N LYS A 65 0.03 -32.15 6.47
CA LYS A 65 -0.60 -30.83 6.54
C LYS A 65 -0.70 -30.14 5.18
N MET A 66 0.24 -30.40 4.28
CA MET A 66 0.34 -29.73 2.99
C MET A 66 -0.23 -30.56 1.82
N GLY A 67 -0.41 -31.87 1.98
CA GLY A 67 -0.95 -32.73 0.93
C GLY A 67 -0.15 -32.64 -0.38
N ASP A 68 -0.84 -32.57 -1.50
CA ASP A 68 -0.24 -32.63 -2.85
C ASP A 68 0.72 -31.47 -3.16
N ILE A 69 0.66 -30.33 -2.44
CA ILE A 69 1.55 -29.17 -2.66
C ILE A 69 2.87 -29.24 -1.88
N TYR A 70 3.04 -30.24 -1.01
CA TYR A 70 4.21 -30.38 -0.13
C TYR A 70 5.52 -30.37 -0.92
N GLU A 71 5.66 -31.23 -1.93
CA GLU A 71 6.89 -31.36 -2.74
C GLU A 71 7.22 -30.09 -3.53
N GLU A 72 6.20 -29.36 -3.98
CA GLU A 72 6.40 -28.10 -4.70
C GLU A 72 6.86 -26.97 -3.76
N LYS A 73 6.26 -26.89 -2.55
CA LYS A 73 6.66 -25.90 -1.54
C LYS A 73 8.09 -26.15 -1.04
N VAL A 74 8.47 -27.40 -0.82
CA VAL A 74 9.86 -27.76 -0.46
C VAL A 74 10.84 -27.31 -1.54
N LYS A 75 10.51 -27.51 -2.83
CA LYS A 75 11.35 -27.02 -3.95
C LYS A 75 11.44 -25.49 -3.98
N MET A 76 10.33 -24.80 -3.74
CA MET A 76 10.30 -23.33 -3.69
C MET A 76 11.17 -22.77 -2.57
N PHE A 77 11.16 -23.38 -1.39
CA PHE A 77 12.03 -22.97 -0.27
C PHE A 77 13.52 -23.19 -0.53
N PHE A 78 13.83 -24.12 -1.43
CA PHE A 78 15.20 -24.42 -1.84
C PHE A 78 15.74 -23.49 -2.93
N ASN A 79 14.91 -22.60 -3.48
CA ASN A 79 15.37 -21.54 -4.36
C ASN A 79 16.25 -20.56 -3.57
N GLU A 80 17.37 -20.16 -4.13
CA GLU A 80 18.29 -19.22 -3.52
C GLU A 80 17.72 -17.79 -3.49
N HIS A 81 17.63 -17.21 -2.29
CA HIS A 81 17.06 -15.89 -2.06
C HIS A 81 17.73 -15.17 -0.88
N LEU A 82 17.44 -13.88 -0.73
CA LEU A 82 17.76 -13.11 0.48
C LEU A 82 16.52 -12.40 1.02
N HIS A 83 16.63 -11.92 2.26
CA HIS A 83 15.65 -11.05 2.90
C HIS A 83 16.29 -9.72 3.28
N GLU A 84 15.50 -8.65 3.27
CA GLU A 84 15.93 -7.29 3.68
C GLU A 84 15.90 -7.08 5.20
N ASP A 85 15.37 -8.06 5.93
CA ASP A 85 15.35 -8.12 7.39
C ASP A 85 16.01 -9.43 7.86
N GLU A 86 16.30 -9.54 9.16
CA GLU A 86 16.79 -10.80 9.76
C GLU A 86 15.77 -11.94 9.55
N GLU A 87 16.24 -13.13 9.20
CA GLU A 87 15.40 -14.32 9.18
C GLU A 87 15.64 -15.15 10.46
N ILE A 88 14.62 -15.20 11.33
CA ILE A 88 14.68 -15.95 12.58
C ILE A 88 13.81 -17.20 12.49
N ARG A 89 14.38 -18.34 12.88
CA ARG A 89 13.72 -19.66 12.83
C ARG A 89 14.05 -20.46 14.07
N TYR A 90 13.03 -20.76 14.87
CA TYR A 90 13.11 -21.68 16.01
C TYR A 90 12.43 -23.01 15.68
N ILE A 91 13.12 -24.13 15.85
CA ILE A 91 12.62 -25.46 15.52
C ILE A 91 11.87 -26.03 16.72
N ARG A 92 10.56 -26.21 16.59
CA ARG A 92 9.72 -26.80 17.65
C ARG A 92 9.64 -28.32 17.56
N ASP A 93 9.74 -28.84 16.34
CA ASP A 93 9.74 -30.28 16.08
C ASP A 93 10.35 -30.61 14.70
N GLY A 94 10.87 -31.82 14.57
CA GLY A 94 11.53 -32.31 13.35
C GLY A 94 12.94 -31.77 13.13
N ALA A 95 13.41 -31.87 11.88
CA ALA A 95 14.73 -31.41 11.46
C ALA A 95 14.67 -30.66 10.12
N GLY A 96 15.73 -29.92 9.83
CA GLY A 96 15.90 -29.29 8.53
C GLY A 96 17.28 -28.71 8.32
N PHE A 97 17.50 -28.21 7.11
CA PHE A 97 18.77 -27.64 6.69
C PHE A 97 18.57 -26.20 6.23
N PHE A 98 19.43 -25.31 6.71
CA PHE A 98 19.65 -24.00 6.12
C PHE A 98 20.98 -24.03 5.38
N ASP A 99 20.98 -23.62 4.12
CA ASP A 99 22.22 -23.42 3.38
C ASP A 99 22.44 -21.92 3.22
N VAL A 100 23.64 -21.44 3.54
CA VAL A 100 24.06 -20.04 3.40
C VAL A 100 25.27 -19.93 2.49
N ARG A 101 25.43 -18.80 1.79
CA ARG A 101 26.62 -18.54 0.97
C ARG A 101 27.79 -18.04 1.82
N SER A 102 28.97 -18.62 1.62
CA SER A 102 30.24 -18.12 2.15
C SER A 102 30.74 -16.87 1.42
N GLU A 103 31.86 -16.28 1.87
CA GLU A 103 32.51 -15.18 1.14
C GLU A 103 32.95 -15.61 -0.28
N GLY A 104 33.36 -16.88 -0.42
CA GLY A 104 33.76 -17.49 -1.70
C GLY A 104 32.61 -17.98 -2.56
N ASP A 105 31.36 -17.65 -2.21
CA ASP A 105 30.14 -18.11 -2.89
C ASP A 105 29.98 -19.64 -2.89
N GLU A 106 30.55 -20.34 -1.91
CA GLU A 106 30.32 -21.76 -1.65
C GLU A 106 29.15 -21.95 -0.68
N TRP A 107 28.48 -23.10 -0.75
CA TRP A 107 27.36 -23.44 0.14
C TRP A 107 27.84 -24.03 1.46
N VAL A 108 27.46 -23.42 2.57
CA VAL A 108 27.58 -23.97 3.93
C VAL A 108 26.21 -24.45 4.37
N ARG A 109 26.09 -25.75 4.67
CA ARG A 109 24.86 -26.38 5.15
C ARG A 109 24.87 -26.47 6.67
N ILE A 110 23.78 -26.06 7.28
CA ILE A 110 23.55 -26.01 8.72
C ILE A 110 22.34 -26.90 9.04
N ARG A 111 22.59 -28.03 9.72
CA ARG A 111 21.53 -28.91 10.21
C ARG A 111 21.00 -28.40 11.55
N LEU A 112 19.68 -28.18 11.59
CA LEU A 112 18.94 -27.78 12.78
C LEU A 112 17.95 -28.87 13.16
N GLU A 113 17.83 -29.12 14.46
CA GLU A 113 16.89 -30.06 15.06
C GLU A 113 16.01 -29.34 16.07
N LYS A 114 15.06 -30.06 16.67
CA LYS A 114 14.23 -29.51 17.75
C LYS A 114 15.07 -28.76 18.80
N ASP A 115 14.53 -27.64 19.26
CA ASP A 115 15.11 -26.70 20.24
C ASP A 115 16.23 -25.81 19.67
N ASP A 116 16.62 -25.99 18.40
CA ASP A 116 17.56 -25.08 17.74
C ASP A 116 16.89 -23.78 17.26
N LEU A 117 17.57 -22.65 17.43
CA LEU A 117 17.21 -21.35 16.88
C LEU A 117 18.35 -20.82 16.00
N ILE A 118 18.02 -20.35 14.80
CA ILE A 118 18.97 -19.66 13.91
C ILE A 118 18.48 -18.25 13.60
N ILE A 119 19.42 -17.31 13.48
CA ILE A 119 19.20 -15.96 12.97
C ILE A 119 20.12 -15.77 11.77
N LEU A 120 19.54 -15.50 10.61
CA LEU A 120 20.27 -15.08 9.41
C LEU A 120 20.23 -13.54 9.31
N PRO A 121 21.35 -12.87 9.05
CA PRO A 121 21.39 -11.43 8.91
C PRO A 121 20.68 -10.96 7.64
N ALA A 122 20.16 -9.73 7.63
CA ALA A 122 19.62 -9.12 6.42
C ALA A 122 20.68 -9.12 5.30
N GLY A 123 20.27 -9.43 4.07
CA GLY A 123 21.14 -9.40 2.89
C GLY A 123 22.00 -10.65 2.65
N ILE A 124 21.98 -11.67 3.51
CA ILE A 124 22.64 -12.96 3.22
C ILE A 124 21.81 -13.81 2.24
N TYR A 125 22.48 -14.39 1.24
CA TYR A 125 21.84 -15.40 0.39
C TYR A 125 21.76 -16.73 1.12
N HIS A 126 20.57 -17.31 1.11
CA HIS A 126 20.27 -18.57 1.75
C HIS A 126 19.19 -19.35 1.01
N ARG A 127 19.02 -20.61 1.40
CA ARG A 127 17.93 -21.49 1.00
C ARG A 127 17.65 -22.47 2.13
N PHE A 128 16.46 -23.07 2.14
CA PHE A 128 16.03 -23.96 3.21
C PHE A 128 15.35 -25.22 2.67
N THR A 129 15.55 -26.34 3.36
CA THR A 129 14.86 -27.60 3.07
C THR A 129 14.59 -28.39 4.36
N THR A 130 13.57 -29.26 4.33
CA THR A 130 13.12 -30.04 5.48
C THR A 130 12.40 -31.32 5.03
N ASP A 131 12.41 -32.34 5.87
CA ASP A 131 11.68 -33.61 5.70
C ASP A 131 10.28 -33.55 6.37
N SER A 132 10.17 -32.96 7.56
CA SER A 132 8.93 -32.63 8.25
C SER A 132 9.25 -31.72 9.43
N LYS A 133 8.78 -30.47 9.43
CA LYS A 133 9.19 -29.47 10.43
C LYS A 133 8.05 -28.63 10.95
N ASN A 134 8.03 -28.45 12.27
CA ASN A 134 7.25 -27.43 12.95
C ASN A 134 8.20 -26.34 13.44
N ALA A 135 8.05 -25.11 12.96
CA ALA A 135 8.96 -24.02 13.29
C ALA A 135 8.23 -22.73 13.62
N MET A 136 8.75 -22.00 14.60
CA MET A 136 8.33 -20.66 14.94
C MET A 136 9.20 -19.65 14.19
N ARG A 137 8.57 -18.61 13.65
CA ARG A 137 9.24 -17.47 13.02
C ARG A 137 9.04 -16.25 13.90
N LEU A 138 10.07 -15.41 14.01
CA LEU A 138 10.05 -14.16 14.78
C LEU A 138 10.37 -12.98 13.87
N PHE A 139 9.77 -11.82 14.14
CA PHE A 139 9.88 -10.63 13.29
C PHE A 139 10.01 -9.35 14.13
N LYS A 140 10.87 -8.40 13.72
CA LYS A 140 11.00 -7.06 14.35
C LYS A 140 9.74 -6.21 14.17
N GLU A 141 9.08 -6.31 13.01
CA GLU A 141 7.85 -5.57 12.66
C GLU A 141 6.80 -6.53 12.06
N GLU A 142 5.75 -6.04 11.40
CA GLU A 142 4.80 -6.84 10.62
C GLU A 142 5.56 -7.78 9.65
N PRO A 143 5.11 -9.03 9.43
CA PRO A 143 5.89 -10.03 8.71
C PRO A 143 6.18 -9.62 7.25
N LYS A 144 7.38 -9.12 6.99
CA LYS A 144 7.88 -8.77 5.64
C LYS A 144 8.62 -9.97 5.04
N TRP A 145 7.87 -10.95 4.53
CA TRP A 145 8.45 -12.16 3.93
C TRP A 145 8.48 -12.10 2.40
N THR A 146 9.09 -11.08 1.82
CA THR A 146 9.34 -11.07 0.37
C THR A 146 10.73 -11.66 0.11
N PRO A 147 10.85 -12.95 -0.30
CA PRO A 147 12.13 -13.49 -0.74
C PRO A 147 12.55 -12.78 -2.04
N LEU A 148 13.75 -12.22 -2.04
CA LEU A 148 14.36 -11.64 -3.24
C LEU A 148 15.28 -12.70 -3.84
N ASN A 149 14.82 -13.35 -4.90
CA ASN A 149 15.59 -14.38 -5.60
C ASN A 149 16.87 -13.80 -6.19
N ARG A 150 17.98 -14.55 -6.10
CA ARG A 150 19.28 -14.08 -6.57
C ARG A 150 19.25 -13.65 -8.04
N GLY A 151 19.86 -12.50 -8.32
CA GLY A 151 20.00 -11.94 -9.66
C GLY A 151 20.70 -10.57 -9.64
N PRO A 152 21.08 -10.02 -10.81
CA PRO A 152 21.89 -8.80 -10.89
C PRO A 152 21.28 -7.58 -10.19
N GLU A 153 19.95 -7.48 -10.18
CA GLU A 153 19.23 -6.40 -9.49
C GLU A 153 19.27 -6.57 -7.96
N VAL A 154 19.19 -7.82 -7.48
CA VAL A 154 19.23 -8.15 -6.05
C VAL A 154 20.65 -8.08 -5.51
N ASP A 155 21.67 -8.35 -6.32
CA ASP A 155 23.08 -8.11 -5.97
C ASP A 155 23.38 -6.62 -5.75
N ALA A 156 22.61 -5.74 -6.40
CA ALA A 156 22.69 -4.30 -6.22
C ALA A 156 21.89 -3.77 -5.01
N ASN A 157 21.13 -4.64 -4.32
CA ASN A 157 20.26 -4.28 -3.19
C ASN A 157 21.07 -3.63 -2.04
N PRO A 158 20.56 -2.55 -1.40
CA PRO A 158 21.26 -1.87 -0.31
C PRO A 158 21.63 -2.80 0.86
N TYR A 159 20.72 -3.67 1.30
CA TYR A 159 20.95 -4.61 2.40
C TYR A 159 22.00 -5.66 2.04
N ARG A 160 22.01 -6.11 0.77
CA ARG A 160 23.07 -7.00 0.27
C ARG A 160 24.45 -6.32 0.31
N LYS A 161 24.53 -5.06 -0.11
CA LYS A 161 25.80 -4.30 -0.08
C LYS A 161 26.28 -4.06 1.35
N GLU A 162 25.38 -3.72 2.26
CA GLU A 162 25.68 -3.54 3.68
C GLU A 162 26.16 -4.84 4.33
N TYR A 163 25.49 -5.97 4.03
CA TYR A 163 25.93 -7.30 4.45
C TYR A 163 27.36 -7.59 3.99
N LEU A 164 27.66 -7.41 2.70
CA LEU A 164 28.99 -7.66 2.15
C LEU A 164 30.07 -6.76 2.76
N GLN A 165 29.74 -5.50 3.05
CA GLN A 165 30.66 -4.57 3.72
C GLN A 165 30.96 -5.02 5.16
N THR A 166 29.94 -5.45 5.89
CA THR A 166 30.06 -5.91 7.28
C THR A 166 30.82 -7.22 7.37
N ALA A 167 30.52 -8.19 6.50
CA ALA A 167 31.23 -9.46 6.41
C ALA A 167 32.71 -9.27 6.03
N SER A 168 33.02 -8.37 5.09
CA SER A 168 34.41 -8.05 4.71
C SER A 168 35.20 -7.34 5.82
N ALA A 169 34.53 -6.57 6.68
CA ALA A 169 35.18 -5.89 7.80
C ALA A 169 35.57 -6.84 8.95
N MET A 170 34.84 -7.96 9.10
CA MET A 170 35.14 -9.00 10.09
C MET A 170 36.36 -9.86 9.73
N ASP A 171 36.73 -9.91 8.44
CA ASP A 171 37.88 -10.68 7.94
C ASP A 171 39.23 -9.92 8.04
N GLY A 172 39.18 -8.61 8.32
CA GLY A 172 40.36 -7.75 8.43
C GLY A 172 41.06 -7.73 9.79
N ASN A 173 40.56 -8.48 10.79
CA ASN A 173 41.06 -8.43 12.16
C ASN A 173 41.76 -9.73 12.57
N ASP A 174 42.81 -10.11 11.84
CA ASP A 174 43.72 -11.18 12.24
C ASP A 174 45.14 -10.61 12.42
N GLY A 175 45.57 -10.51 13.69
CA GLY A 175 46.96 -10.18 14.03
C GLY A 175 47.19 -9.59 15.42
N GLY A 176 47.29 -10.45 16.45
CA GLY A 176 48.06 -10.13 17.66
C GLY A 176 47.46 -10.63 18.98
N GLY A 177 47.92 -11.79 19.45
CA GLY A 177 47.53 -12.37 20.74
C GLY A 177 48.06 -11.64 21.97
N GLY A 178 47.39 -11.88 23.10
CA GLY A 178 47.85 -11.51 24.44
C GLY A 178 46.75 -11.71 25.48
N GLY A 179 46.84 -12.79 26.28
CA GLY A 179 45.90 -13.06 27.36
C GLY A 179 46.04 -12.10 28.55
N GLY A 180 44.98 -11.99 29.34
CA GLY A 180 44.97 -11.25 30.60
C GLY A 180 43.55 -10.98 31.08
N ALA A 181 43.30 -11.21 32.36
CA ALA A 181 42.00 -11.38 32.98
C ALA A 181 41.41 -10.10 33.60
N VAL A 182 40.18 -10.28 34.12
CA VAL A 182 39.47 -9.55 35.18
C VAL A 182 38.67 -8.32 34.73
N GLY A 183 37.45 -8.24 35.28
CA GLY A 183 36.37 -7.36 34.87
C GLY A 183 36.45 -5.94 35.41
N GLU A 184 35.46 -5.14 35.01
CA GLU A 184 34.68 -4.24 35.86
C GLU A 184 33.58 -3.57 35.03
N ASP A 185 32.54 -3.15 35.76
CA ASP A 185 31.27 -2.60 35.34
C ASP A 185 31.35 -1.39 34.39
N VAL A 186 30.33 -1.26 33.53
CA VAL A 186 29.81 0.07 33.16
C VAL A 186 28.28 0.02 33.14
N ASP A 187 27.72 0.51 34.22
CA ASP A 187 26.31 0.89 34.43
C ASP A 187 26.02 2.22 33.71
N LEU A 188 24.94 2.28 32.94
CA LEU A 188 24.33 3.53 32.48
C LEU A 188 22.80 3.41 32.52
N GLY A 189 22.27 3.47 33.74
CA GLY A 189 20.85 3.70 34.01
C GLY A 189 20.35 5.03 33.41
N PHE A 190 19.20 4.97 32.75
CA PHE A 190 18.38 6.13 32.41
C PHE A 190 17.24 6.23 33.41
N ASP A 191 17.29 7.26 34.24
CA ASP A 191 16.24 7.57 35.22
C ASP A 191 15.30 8.66 34.69
N PHE A 192 14.02 8.45 34.95
CA PHE A 192 12.91 9.36 34.66
C PHE A 192 12.87 10.54 35.64
N ALA A 193 12.40 11.71 35.16
CA ALA A 193 11.27 12.47 35.72
C ALA A 193 11.44 14.00 35.77
N SER A 194 10.36 14.65 35.29
CA SER A 194 9.67 15.82 35.85
C SER A 194 10.37 17.19 35.97
N GLY A 195 9.79 18.16 35.26
CA GLY A 195 9.05 19.28 35.89
C GLY A 195 9.84 20.53 36.30
N GLY A 196 9.46 21.68 35.72
CA GLY A 196 9.82 22.98 36.29
C GLY A 196 9.77 24.13 35.27
N ALA A 197 8.73 24.96 35.39
CA ALA A 197 8.54 26.22 34.66
C ALA A 197 9.62 27.27 34.95
N ILE A 198 9.79 28.27 34.07
CA ILE A 198 9.99 29.70 34.39
C ILE A 198 9.62 30.57 33.17
N HIS A 199 9.08 31.74 33.50
CA HIS A 199 8.50 32.82 32.72
C HIS A 199 9.52 33.71 31.96
N ASP A 200 8.95 34.49 31.03
CA ASP A 200 9.23 35.91 30.71
C ASP A 200 10.13 36.37 29.53
N GLN A 201 9.41 36.95 28.56
CA GLN A 201 9.52 38.32 28.01
C GLN A 201 10.53 38.69 26.91
N ASN A 202 9.94 39.20 25.81
CA ASN A 202 10.24 40.44 25.04
C ASN A 202 11.72 40.68 24.66
N ASN A 203 12.11 41.01 23.43
CA ASN A 203 11.61 42.05 22.54
C ASN A 203 12.48 42.10 21.27
N ALA A 204 11.98 42.81 20.24
CA ALA A 204 12.60 43.52 19.12
C ALA A 204 14.14 43.75 19.15
N SER A 205 14.91 43.96 18.07
CA SER A 205 14.68 44.32 16.66
C SER A 205 16.06 44.39 15.97
N ASP A 206 16.02 44.49 14.64
CA ASP A 206 16.91 45.29 13.78
C ASP A 206 18.25 44.75 13.24
N SER A 207 18.21 44.58 11.91
CA SER A 207 19.02 45.32 10.92
C SER A 207 20.30 44.69 10.32
N MET A 208 20.22 44.59 8.99
CA MET A 208 21.22 44.90 7.95
C MET A 208 22.51 44.07 7.81
N SER A 209 22.57 43.37 6.68
CA SER A 209 23.75 42.95 5.90
C SER A 209 24.62 44.16 5.46
N PRO A 210 25.89 44.00 5.00
CA PRO A 210 26.19 43.33 3.72
C PRO A 210 27.54 42.58 3.58
N GLU A 211 27.56 41.71 2.55
CA GLU A 211 28.63 41.32 1.62
C GLU A 211 29.98 40.73 2.09
N GLY A 212 30.27 39.52 1.57
CA GLY A 212 31.59 38.91 1.52
C GLY A 212 31.58 37.62 0.69
N THR A 213 32.00 37.71 -0.57
CA THR A 213 32.15 36.61 -1.53
C THR A 213 33.25 35.61 -1.13
N SER A 214 32.96 34.30 -1.12
CA SER A 214 33.95 33.27 -1.52
C SER A 214 33.28 31.96 -1.93
N SER A 215 33.94 31.30 -2.86
CA SER A 215 33.53 30.18 -3.72
C SER A 215 33.69 28.78 -3.10
N ASN A 216 32.88 27.85 -3.62
CA ASN A 216 33.07 26.39 -3.72
C ASN A 216 33.12 25.54 -2.44
N ALA A 217 32.07 24.75 -2.24
CA ALA A 217 32.14 23.28 -2.34
C ALA A 217 30.71 22.73 -2.23
N GLY A 218 30.32 21.86 -3.17
CA GLY A 218 29.02 21.22 -3.20
C GLY A 218 28.82 20.34 -1.96
N ALA A 219 28.12 20.88 -0.97
CA ALA A 219 27.47 20.08 0.05
C ALA A 219 26.21 19.50 -0.59
N ALA A 220 26.24 18.20 -0.85
CA ALA A 220 25.05 17.41 -1.14
C ALA A 220 24.10 17.52 0.05
N SER A 221 23.25 18.54 0.01
CA SER A 221 22.04 18.64 0.80
C SER A 221 21.23 17.38 0.51
N SER A 222 21.04 16.57 1.54
CA SER A 222 20.10 15.45 1.52
C SER A 222 18.70 16.01 1.26
N SER A 223 18.33 16.10 -0.02
CA SER A 223 17.00 16.51 -0.41
C SER A 223 16.04 15.45 0.14
N LYS A 224 15.31 15.78 1.20
CA LYS A 224 14.05 15.12 1.52
C LYS A 224 13.29 15.01 0.20
N GLY A 225 13.10 13.78 -0.30
CA GLY A 225 12.60 13.54 -1.65
C GLY A 225 11.35 14.38 -1.91
N LYS A 226 11.39 15.22 -2.95
CA LYS A 226 10.24 16.01 -3.38
C LYS A 226 9.10 15.05 -3.66
N LEU A 227 7.92 15.32 -3.11
CA LEU A 227 6.73 14.49 -3.35
C LEU A 227 6.40 14.57 -4.84
N GLN A 228 6.50 13.44 -5.55
CA GLN A 228 6.37 13.44 -7.01
C GLN A 228 5.72 12.16 -7.50
N LEU A 229 4.83 12.28 -8.49
CA LEU A 229 4.32 11.14 -9.24
C LEU A 229 5.46 10.43 -10.01
N PRO A 230 5.30 9.14 -10.35
CA PRO A 230 6.27 8.42 -11.18
C PRO A 230 6.56 9.14 -12.50
N LEU A 231 7.83 9.13 -12.94
CA LEU A 231 8.23 9.74 -14.21
C LEU A 231 7.50 9.13 -15.42
N SER A 232 7.04 7.89 -15.31
CA SER A 232 6.20 7.23 -16.33
C SER A 232 4.87 7.94 -16.59
N CYS A 233 4.40 8.76 -15.65
CA CYS A 233 3.19 9.57 -15.81
C CYS A 233 3.46 10.91 -16.54
N ASP A 234 4.73 11.25 -16.79
CA ASP A 234 5.17 12.57 -17.26
C ASP A 234 4.58 13.72 -16.41
N PRO A 235 4.93 13.78 -15.11
CA PRO A 235 4.36 14.73 -14.16
C PRO A 235 4.85 16.17 -14.41
N PRO A 236 4.19 17.19 -13.81
CA PRO A 236 4.62 18.58 -13.98
C PRO A 236 6.07 18.79 -13.52
N GLY A 237 6.88 19.41 -14.38
CA GLY A 237 8.31 19.60 -14.18
C GLY A 237 8.98 20.28 -15.37
N PRO A 238 10.32 20.32 -15.44
CA PRO A 238 11.03 21.00 -16.53
C PRO A 238 10.69 20.47 -17.94
N GLY A 239 10.41 19.16 -18.06
CA GLY A 239 10.02 18.53 -19.33
C GLY A 239 8.53 18.66 -19.68
N ASN A 240 7.68 18.90 -18.69
CA ASN A 240 6.24 19.13 -18.83
C ASN A 240 5.83 20.30 -17.91
N PRO A 241 6.12 21.56 -18.28
CA PRO A 241 5.86 22.70 -17.41
C PRO A 241 4.35 22.85 -17.18
N PRO A 242 3.89 22.98 -15.93
CA PRO A 242 2.46 23.15 -15.64
C PRO A 242 1.94 24.41 -16.30
N LYS A 243 0.75 24.32 -16.88
CA LYS A 243 0.03 25.45 -17.50
C LYS A 243 -1.18 25.75 -16.66
N LYS A 244 -1.62 27.00 -16.58
CA LYS A 244 -2.84 27.34 -15.85
C LYS A 244 -4.04 26.54 -16.37
N LEU A 245 -4.68 25.76 -15.51
CA LEU A 245 -5.89 24.97 -15.79
C LEU A 245 -7.09 25.51 -15.01
N VAL A 246 -8.29 25.22 -15.51
CA VAL A 246 -9.56 25.51 -14.84
C VAL A 246 -10.14 24.23 -14.24
N TRP A 247 -10.23 24.21 -12.91
CA TRP A 247 -10.73 23.10 -12.11
C TRP A 247 -12.15 23.37 -11.63
N VAL A 248 -13.03 22.38 -11.70
CA VAL A 248 -14.30 22.35 -10.95
C VAL A 248 -14.18 21.27 -9.88
N ILE A 249 -14.26 21.66 -8.61
CA ILE A 249 -14.06 20.75 -7.48
C ILE A 249 -15.38 20.60 -6.73
N PHE A 250 -16.02 19.45 -6.86
CA PHE A 250 -17.21 19.10 -6.07
C PHE A 250 -16.79 18.67 -4.66
N GLY A 251 -17.45 19.18 -3.61
CA GLY A 251 -17.10 18.87 -2.22
C GLY A 251 -15.91 19.70 -1.69
N SER A 252 -15.75 20.93 -2.15
CA SER A 252 -14.63 21.83 -1.80
C SER A 252 -14.53 22.22 -0.33
N THR A 253 -15.61 22.09 0.43
CA THR A 253 -15.64 22.44 1.86
C THR A 253 -15.21 21.28 2.76
N GLY A 254 -15.25 20.04 2.24
CA GLY A 254 -14.79 18.84 2.90
C GLY A 254 -13.27 18.72 2.93
N HIS A 255 -12.77 17.78 3.72
CA HIS A 255 -11.35 17.66 4.06
C HIS A 255 -10.42 17.60 2.83
N MET A 256 -10.60 16.60 1.96
CA MET A 256 -9.78 16.45 0.74
C MET A 256 -10.04 17.56 -0.29
N GLY A 257 -11.29 17.98 -0.46
CA GLY A 257 -11.65 19.03 -1.41
C GLY A 257 -11.01 20.37 -1.06
N ARG A 258 -10.98 20.74 0.23
CA ARG A 258 -10.39 21.98 0.72
C ARG A 258 -8.89 22.04 0.45
N SER A 259 -8.16 20.97 0.78
CA SER A 259 -6.72 20.90 0.52
C SER A 259 -6.40 20.90 -0.98
N LEU A 260 -7.24 20.26 -1.82
CA LEU A 260 -7.07 20.30 -3.27
C LEU A 260 -7.31 21.70 -3.83
N VAL A 261 -8.36 22.42 -3.39
CA VAL A 261 -8.61 23.81 -3.78
C VAL A 261 -7.39 24.68 -3.45
N ARG A 262 -6.87 24.59 -2.22
CA ARG A 262 -5.66 25.31 -1.80
C ARG A 262 -4.45 24.98 -2.67
N SER A 263 -4.24 23.69 -2.94
CA SER A 263 -3.12 23.23 -3.79
C SER A 263 -3.21 23.82 -5.20
N CYS A 264 -4.36 23.74 -5.86
CA CYS A 264 -4.56 24.30 -7.19
C CYS A 264 -4.34 25.82 -7.23
N LEU A 265 -4.93 26.56 -6.29
CA LEU A 265 -4.80 28.03 -6.24
C LEU A 265 -3.36 28.48 -5.98
N ASN A 266 -2.65 27.81 -5.08
CA ASN A 266 -1.23 28.10 -4.79
C ASN A 266 -0.32 27.86 -6.00
N GLN A 267 -0.72 26.99 -6.92
CA GLN A 267 0.00 26.69 -8.16
C GLN A 267 -0.44 27.59 -9.34
N GLY A 268 -1.36 28.53 -9.11
CA GLY A 268 -1.82 29.50 -10.11
C GLY A 268 -2.99 29.05 -10.98
N ASP A 269 -3.59 27.89 -10.69
CA ASP A 269 -4.80 27.41 -11.37
C ASP A 269 -6.04 28.24 -11.00
N SER A 270 -7.06 28.19 -11.85
CA SER A 270 -8.38 28.74 -11.57
C SER A 270 -9.30 27.65 -11.05
N VAL A 271 -10.10 27.95 -10.03
CA VAL A 271 -10.93 26.95 -9.36
C VAL A 271 -12.37 27.42 -9.26
N VAL A 272 -13.32 26.54 -9.61
CA VAL A 272 -14.72 26.63 -9.18
C VAL A 272 -14.86 25.74 -7.96
N ALA A 273 -14.95 26.36 -6.79
CA ALA A 273 -15.11 25.67 -5.51
C ALA A 273 -16.59 25.43 -5.24
N VAL A 274 -17.01 24.17 -5.14
CA VAL A 274 -18.42 23.79 -5.01
C VAL A 274 -18.68 23.25 -3.60
N GLY A 275 -19.40 24.04 -2.81
CA GLY A 275 -19.91 23.66 -1.50
C GLY A 275 -21.25 22.91 -1.61
N ARG A 276 -21.71 22.34 -0.49
CA ARG A 276 -22.98 21.63 -0.42
C ARG A 276 -24.10 22.59 0.02
N VAL A 277 -25.24 22.53 -0.67
CA VAL A 277 -26.43 23.28 -0.25
C VAL A 277 -26.88 22.86 1.16
N PHE A 278 -27.50 23.78 1.88
CA PHE A 278 -28.00 23.59 3.26
C PHE A 278 -26.93 23.36 4.35
N GLU A 279 -25.70 23.03 3.98
CA GLU A 279 -24.54 22.99 4.89
C GLU A 279 -23.65 24.22 4.74
N ASN A 280 -23.57 24.79 3.53
CA ASN A 280 -22.76 25.96 3.24
C ASN A 280 -23.64 27.12 2.74
N THR A 281 -23.19 28.35 2.97
CA THR A 281 -23.84 29.56 2.46
C THR A 281 -23.06 30.10 1.27
N LEU A 282 -23.73 30.80 0.35
CA LEU A 282 -23.04 31.39 -0.80
C LEU A 282 -21.96 32.39 -0.34
N GLU A 283 -22.25 33.16 0.71
CA GLU A 283 -21.31 34.06 1.36
C GLU A 283 -20.05 33.32 1.83
N SER A 284 -20.20 32.17 2.50
CA SER A 284 -19.07 31.34 2.94
C SER A 284 -18.27 30.75 1.77
N MET A 285 -18.79 30.75 0.55
CA MET A 285 -18.07 30.28 -0.64
C MET A 285 -17.36 31.42 -1.40
N GLN A 286 -17.62 32.68 -1.06
CA GLN A 286 -17.00 33.83 -1.74
C GLN A 286 -15.63 34.20 -1.14
N ASN A 287 -14.83 34.91 -1.93
CA ASN A 287 -13.57 35.54 -1.50
C ASN A 287 -12.48 34.59 -1.01
N TRP A 288 -12.50 33.31 -1.38
CA TRP A 288 -11.43 32.37 -1.03
C TRP A 288 -10.11 32.72 -1.72
N HIS A 289 -10.18 33.19 -2.96
CA HIS A 289 -9.03 33.66 -3.75
C HIS A 289 -9.54 34.41 -5.00
N ALA A 290 -8.74 35.31 -5.57
CA ALA A 290 -9.11 36.07 -6.77
C ALA A 290 -9.35 35.19 -8.02
N SER A 291 -8.73 34.01 -8.08
CA SER A 291 -8.94 33.00 -9.13
C SER A 291 -9.92 31.89 -8.72
N CYS A 292 -10.73 32.12 -7.69
CA CYS A 292 -11.70 31.16 -7.19
C CYS A 292 -13.14 31.68 -7.36
N LEU A 293 -13.99 30.90 -8.03
CA LEU A 293 -15.44 31.10 -8.08
C LEU A 293 -16.11 30.15 -7.08
N GLY A 294 -16.80 30.71 -6.07
CA GLY A 294 -17.57 29.92 -5.12
C GLY A 294 -19.00 29.66 -5.59
N THR A 295 -19.45 28.41 -5.53
CA THR A 295 -20.83 28.01 -5.84
C THR A 295 -21.34 26.93 -4.89
N LEU A 296 -22.64 26.62 -4.97
CA LEU A 296 -23.31 25.60 -4.15
C LEU A 296 -23.99 24.56 -5.04
N CYS A 297 -23.95 23.30 -4.60
CA CYS A 297 -24.57 22.20 -5.32
C CYS A 297 -25.18 21.16 -4.38
N ASP A 298 -26.32 20.59 -4.78
CA ASP A 298 -26.70 19.23 -4.36
C ASP A 298 -26.42 18.29 -5.53
N VAL A 299 -25.41 17.43 -5.41
CA VAL A 299 -25.05 16.50 -6.50
C VAL A 299 -26.18 15.51 -6.82
N ARG A 300 -27.09 15.27 -5.86
CA ARG A 300 -28.28 14.44 -6.05
C ARG A 300 -29.28 15.09 -7.02
N ALA A 301 -29.28 16.42 -7.13
CA ALA A 301 -30.14 17.16 -8.02
C ALA A 301 -29.41 17.48 -9.34
N ARG A 302 -29.83 16.84 -10.42
CA ARG A 302 -29.20 16.98 -11.75
C ARG A 302 -29.14 18.43 -12.22
N GLU A 303 -30.19 19.20 -11.99
CA GLU A 303 -30.30 20.62 -12.37
C GLU A 303 -29.28 21.48 -11.62
N SER A 304 -29.02 21.14 -10.35
CA SER A 304 -28.03 21.83 -9.52
C SER A 304 -26.61 21.62 -10.06
N VAL A 305 -26.29 20.38 -10.47
CA VAL A 305 -25.00 20.08 -11.13
C VAL A 305 -24.89 20.82 -12.46
N SER A 306 -25.95 20.86 -13.26
CA SER A 306 -25.97 21.57 -14.55
C SER A 306 -25.69 23.07 -14.38
N ALA A 307 -26.24 23.68 -13.34
CA ALA A 307 -25.99 25.08 -13.00
C ALA A 307 -24.51 25.34 -12.69
N VAL A 308 -23.84 24.45 -11.95
CA VAL A 308 -22.40 24.56 -11.67
C VAL A 308 -21.57 24.53 -12.95
N ILE A 309 -21.83 23.56 -13.84
CA ILE A 309 -21.10 23.44 -15.12
C ILE A 309 -21.31 24.69 -15.97
N THR A 310 -22.56 25.19 -16.05
CA THR A 310 -22.89 26.41 -16.79
C THR A 310 -22.18 27.65 -16.23
N GLN A 311 -22.15 27.80 -14.90
CA GLN A 311 -21.47 28.90 -14.23
C GLN A 311 -19.96 28.84 -14.46
N ALA A 312 -19.36 27.65 -14.37
CA ALA A 312 -17.94 27.43 -14.62
C ALA A 312 -17.53 27.88 -16.03
N ILE A 313 -18.28 27.44 -17.04
CA ILE A 313 -18.04 27.81 -18.44
C ILE A 313 -18.29 29.31 -18.66
N SER A 314 -19.36 29.86 -18.09
CA SER A 314 -19.68 31.29 -18.26
C SER A 314 -18.62 32.21 -17.63
N HIS A 315 -18.02 31.79 -16.52
CA HIS A 315 -17.07 32.60 -15.77
C HIS A 315 -15.63 32.48 -16.28
N PHE A 316 -15.16 31.25 -16.52
CA PHE A 316 -13.76 30.99 -16.94
C PHE A 316 -13.62 30.69 -18.44
N GLY A 317 -14.72 30.55 -19.18
CA GLY A 317 -14.73 30.23 -20.60
C GLY A 317 -14.37 28.78 -20.93
N ARG A 318 -13.88 28.00 -19.95
CA ARG A 318 -13.50 26.60 -20.14
C ARG A 318 -13.56 25.78 -18.85
N ILE A 319 -13.53 24.45 -18.99
CA ILE A 319 -13.25 23.51 -17.89
C ILE A 319 -12.19 22.53 -18.38
N ASP A 320 -11.11 22.36 -17.63
CA ASP A 320 -10.05 21.39 -17.95
C ASP A 320 -10.16 20.13 -17.09
N ILE A 321 -10.47 20.32 -15.80
CA ILE A 321 -10.48 19.23 -14.82
C ILE A 321 -11.74 19.32 -13.97
N ILE A 322 -12.41 18.18 -13.79
CA ILE A 322 -13.47 18.00 -12.82
C ILE A 322 -12.99 17.02 -11.76
N ALA A 323 -12.82 17.50 -10.53
CA ALA A 323 -12.54 16.67 -9.37
C ALA A 323 -13.82 16.46 -8.57
N ASN A 324 -14.22 15.20 -8.36
CA ASN A 324 -15.35 14.89 -7.48
C ASN A 324 -14.85 14.38 -6.13
N CYS A 325 -14.81 15.27 -5.14
CA CYS A 325 -14.53 14.95 -3.74
C CYS A 325 -15.81 14.81 -2.91
N SER A 326 -16.99 14.91 -3.53
CA SER A 326 -18.25 14.76 -2.82
C SER A 326 -18.51 13.29 -2.46
N GLY A 327 -19.04 13.08 -1.26
CA GLY A 327 -19.43 11.77 -0.79
C GLY A 327 -19.33 11.64 0.72
N TYR A 328 -20.07 10.69 1.26
CA TYR A 328 -20.09 10.39 2.69
C TYR A 328 -20.38 8.90 2.91
N GLY A 329 -20.14 8.42 4.12
CA GLY A 329 -20.47 7.05 4.51
C GLY A 329 -21.17 6.98 5.85
N VAL A 330 -21.76 5.83 6.14
CA VAL A 330 -22.30 5.52 7.47
C VAL A 330 -21.53 4.34 8.04
N ILE A 331 -20.95 4.54 9.22
CA ILE A 331 -20.32 3.51 10.05
C ILE A 331 -21.40 2.86 10.90
N GLY A 332 -21.59 1.56 10.72
CA GLY A 332 -22.55 0.74 11.45
C GLY A 332 -22.70 -0.63 10.81
N ALA A 333 -23.25 -1.60 11.55
CA ALA A 333 -23.58 -2.90 10.99
C ALA A 333 -24.49 -2.74 9.77
N CYS A 334 -24.38 -3.63 8.77
CA CYS A 334 -25.20 -3.53 7.57
C CYS A 334 -26.70 -3.63 7.90
N GLU A 335 -27.05 -4.42 8.92
CA GLU A 335 -28.42 -4.59 9.42
C GLU A 335 -28.94 -3.37 10.20
N ASP A 336 -28.04 -2.58 10.81
CA ASP A 336 -28.39 -1.42 11.64
C ASP A 336 -28.55 -0.12 10.83
N GLN A 337 -28.26 -0.13 9.52
CA GLN A 337 -28.38 1.05 8.68
C GLN A 337 -29.80 1.20 8.12
N ASP A 338 -30.37 2.39 8.30
CA ASP A 338 -31.71 2.71 7.82
C ASP A 338 -31.75 2.75 6.28
N GLU A 339 -32.84 2.27 5.67
CA GLU A 339 -33.00 2.23 4.21
C GLU A 339 -32.76 3.61 3.55
N TYR A 340 -33.28 4.69 4.14
CA TYR A 340 -33.14 6.03 3.59
C TYR A 340 -31.67 6.49 3.57
N GLU A 341 -30.85 6.05 4.52
CA GLU A 341 -29.42 6.39 4.56
C GLU A 341 -28.63 5.59 3.53
N ILE A 342 -28.98 4.31 3.35
CA ILE A 342 -28.41 3.47 2.29
C ILE A 342 -28.70 4.12 0.93
N ARG A 343 -29.95 4.49 0.68
CA ARG A 343 -30.35 5.21 -0.55
C ARG A 343 -29.59 6.53 -0.70
N ASN A 344 -29.53 7.36 0.35
CA ASN A 344 -28.83 8.65 0.29
C ASN A 344 -27.32 8.51 0.03
N GLN A 345 -26.67 7.44 0.52
CA GLN A 345 -25.27 7.13 0.18
C GLN A 345 -25.14 6.85 -1.32
N PHE A 346 -26.02 6.04 -1.92
CA PHE A 346 -26.03 5.81 -3.36
C PHE A 346 -26.35 7.09 -4.16
N GLU A 347 -27.34 7.87 -3.73
CA GLU A 347 -27.71 9.13 -4.38
C GLU A 347 -26.54 10.12 -4.41
N THR A 348 -25.78 10.22 -3.32
CA THR A 348 -24.67 11.15 -3.23
C THR A 348 -23.42 10.61 -3.91
N ASN A 349 -22.98 9.41 -3.53
CA ASN A 349 -21.69 8.87 -3.95
C ASN A 349 -21.72 8.36 -5.40
N PHE A 350 -22.82 7.74 -5.83
CA PHE A 350 -22.95 7.14 -7.16
C PHE A 350 -23.76 8.02 -8.11
N MET A 351 -25.04 8.28 -7.83
CA MET A 351 -25.89 9.06 -8.75
C MET A 351 -25.35 10.47 -8.95
N GLY A 352 -24.86 11.13 -7.88
CA GLY A 352 -24.20 12.42 -7.97
C GLY A 352 -22.97 12.41 -8.87
N THR A 353 -22.11 11.39 -8.74
CA THR A 353 -20.97 11.19 -9.65
C THR A 353 -21.43 11.03 -11.10
N LEU A 354 -22.47 10.23 -11.33
CA LEU A 354 -23.03 10.00 -12.66
C LEU A 354 -23.64 11.28 -13.26
N HIS A 355 -24.32 12.10 -12.46
CA HIS A 355 -24.85 13.41 -12.91
C HIS A 355 -23.72 14.33 -13.36
N ILE A 356 -22.67 14.46 -12.55
CA ILE A 356 -21.47 15.27 -12.88
C ILE A 356 -20.90 14.83 -14.22
N ILE A 357 -20.70 13.53 -14.41
CA ILE A 357 -20.17 12.96 -15.65
C ILE A 357 -21.11 13.28 -16.82
N GLN A 358 -22.37 12.86 -16.75
CA GLN A 358 -23.29 12.97 -17.89
C GLN A 358 -23.54 14.42 -18.34
N LEU A 359 -23.47 15.39 -17.41
CA LEU A 359 -23.69 16.80 -17.72
C LEU A 359 -22.44 17.52 -18.22
N SER A 360 -21.24 17.00 -17.93
CA SER A 360 -19.97 17.61 -18.37
C SER A 360 -19.30 16.88 -19.53
N LEU A 361 -19.60 15.59 -19.72
CA LEU A 361 -18.97 14.76 -20.75
C LEU A 361 -19.25 15.25 -22.17
N PRO A 362 -20.47 15.71 -22.54
CA PRO A 362 -20.69 16.32 -23.86
C PRO A 362 -19.78 17.52 -24.11
N TYR A 363 -19.57 18.36 -23.09
CA TYR A 363 -18.67 19.51 -23.17
C TYR A 363 -17.21 19.09 -23.35
N PHE A 364 -16.71 18.13 -22.56
CA PHE A 364 -15.35 17.60 -22.75
C PHE A 364 -15.15 16.93 -24.11
N ARG A 365 -16.18 16.25 -24.63
CA ARG A 365 -16.16 15.63 -25.96
C ARG A 365 -16.07 16.68 -27.07
N GLU A 366 -16.83 17.76 -26.97
CA GLU A 366 -16.76 18.90 -27.91
C GLU A 366 -15.42 19.65 -27.81
N GLN A 367 -14.90 19.81 -26.59
CA GLN A 367 -13.58 20.39 -26.34
C GLN A 367 -12.43 19.50 -26.87
N GLY A 368 -12.67 18.19 -27.03
CA GLY A 368 -11.66 17.20 -27.45
C GLY A 368 -10.58 16.93 -26.39
N ALA A 369 -10.84 17.30 -25.14
CA ALA A 369 -9.98 17.07 -24.00
C ALA A 369 -10.75 17.31 -22.70
N GLY A 370 -10.36 16.60 -21.64
CA GLY A 370 -10.85 16.83 -20.29
C GLY A 370 -10.33 15.78 -19.33
N ARG A 371 -10.41 16.06 -18.02
CA ARG A 371 -9.97 15.10 -17.00
C ARG A 371 -10.95 14.99 -15.85
N TYR A 372 -11.27 13.76 -15.48
CA TYR A 372 -12.00 13.44 -14.26
C TYR A 372 -11.06 12.90 -13.20
N LEU A 373 -11.08 13.50 -12.01
CA LEU A 373 -10.40 12.98 -10.82
C LEU A 373 -11.49 12.62 -9.79
N ILE A 374 -11.85 11.34 -9.74
CA ILE A 374 -12.99 10.87 -8.95
C ILE A 374 -12.46 10.26 -7.66
N PHE A 375 -12.82 10.84 -6.51
CA PHE A 375 -12.42 10.28 -5.22
C PHE A 375 -13.24 9.03 -4.91
N SER A 376 -12.61 7.87 -5.10
CA SER A 376 -13.07 6.58 -4.61
C SER A 376 -12.72 6.48 -3.11
N SER A 377 -12.20 5.32 -2.69
CA SER A 377 -11.68 5.00 -1.37
C SER A 377 -10.96 3.66 -1.49
N THR A 378 -10.14 3.32 -0.51
CA THR A 378 -9.76 1.91 -0.27
C THR A 378 -10.98 0.97 -0.26
N SER A 379 -12.13 1.45 0.22
CA SER A 379 -13.41 0.72 0.21
C SER A 379 -14.03 0.51 -1.18
N GLY A 380 -13.46 1.07 -2.25
CA GLY A 380 -13.85 0.77 -3.63
C GLY A 380 -13.20 -0.51 -4.17
N ALA A 381 -12.14 -0.98 -3.52
CA ALA A 381 -11.38 -2.17 -3.90
C ALA A 381 -11.44 -3.31 -2.86
N LEU A 382 -11.87 -3.04 -1.62
CA LEU A 382 -12.12 -4.07 -0.60
C LEU A 382 -13.34 -3.77 0.28
N GLY A 383 -13.97 -4.82 0.81
CA GLY A 383 -15.03 -4.71 1.80
C GLY A 383 -14.47 -4.44 3.21
N VAL A 384 -15.07 -3.53 3.95
CA VAL A 384 -14.68 -3.18 5.32
C VAL A 384 -15.84 -3.43 6.29
N PRO A 385 -15.68 -4.24 7.35
CA PRO A 385 -16.74 -4.45 8.34
C PRO A 385 -17.17 -3.14 9.01
N GLY A 386 -18.48 -2.94 9.06
CA GLY A 386 -19.10 -1.69 9.52
C GLY A 386 -19.27 -0.61 8.44
N LEU A 387 -18.90 -0.89 7.18
CA LEU A 387 -19.03 0.05 6.05
C LEU A 387 -19.71 -0.57 4.82
N GLY A 388 -20.52 -1.62 4.99
CA GLY A 388 -21.10 -2.40 3.87
C GLY A 388 -21.73 -1.54 2.76
N PRO A 389 -22.78 -0.74 3.05
CA PRO A 389 -23.39 0.15 2.07
C PRO A 389 -22.42 1.16 1.45
N TYR A 390 -21.53 1.76 2.24
CA TYR A 390 -20.51 2.68 1.73
C TYR A 390 -19.58 1.99 0.73
N CYS A 391 -19.06 0.81 1.06
CA CYS A 391 -18.23 0.01 0.15
C CYS A 391 -18.98 -0.26 -1.15
N ALA A 392 -20.25 -0.69 -1.08
CA ALA A 392 -21.07 -0.94 -2.27
C ALA A 392 -21.16 0.29 -3.19
N THR A 393 -21.33 1.50 -2.62
CA THR A 393 -21.33 2.73 -3.43
C THR A 393 -19.99 3.00 -4.10
N LYS A 394 -18.87 2.74 -3.42
CA LYS A 394 -17.52 2.98 -3.97
C LYS A 394 -17.16 1.96 -5.04
N TYR A 395 -17.50 0.68 -4.85
CA TYR A 395 -17.41 -0.34 -5.91
C TYR A 395 -18.24 0.05 -7.14
N ALA A 396 -19.46 0.56 -6.97
CA ALA A 396 -20.30 1.01 -8.08
C ALA A 396 -19.67 2.19 -8.84
N VAL A 397 -19.05 3.13 -8.12
CA VAL A 397 -18.29 4.23 -8.74
C VAL A 397 -17.09 3.69 -9.52
N GLU A 398 -16.30 2.77 -8.97
CA GLU A 398 -15.15 2.20 -9.69
C GLU A 398 -15.58 1.47 -10.96
N GLY A 399 -16.62 0.64 -10.88
CA GLY A 399 -17.17 -0.05 -12.03
C GLY A 399 -17.66 0.90 -13.12
N LEU A 400 -18.32 2.01 -12.74
CA LEU A 400 -18.74 3.05 -13.67
C LEU A 400 -17.56 3.70 -14.39
N ILE A 401 -16.53 4.12 -13.65
CA ILE A 401 -15.38 4.81 -14.23
C ILE A 401 -14.54 3.87 -15.10
N GLU A 402 -14.34 2.63 -14.65
CA GLU A 402 -13.59 1.62 -15.40
C GLU A 402 -14.26 1.27 -16.72
N ALA A 403 -15.59 1.08 -16.73
CA ALA A 403 -16.35 0.87 -17.96
C ALA A 403 -16.31 2.09 -18.89
N MET A 404 -16.55 3.30 -18.34
CA MET A 404 -16.58 4.54 -19.10
C MET A 404 -15.23 4.87 -19.77
N LEU A 405 -14.10 4.49 -19.16
CA LEU A 405 -12.77 4.81 -19.69
C LEU A 405 -12.60 4.34 -21.15
N TYR A 406 -13.15 3.17 -21.49
CA TYR A 406 -13.10 2.62 -22.85
C TYR A 406 -13.90 3.44 -23.86
N GLU A 407 -14.95 4.12 -23.42
CA GLU A 407 -15.83 4.92 -24.28
C GLU A 407 -15.25 6.32 -24.55
N ILE A 408 -14.53 6.88 -23.57
CA ILE A 408 -14.11 8.28 -23.61
C ILE A 408 -12.68 8.50 -24.13
N ASP A 409 -11.87 7.44 -24.19
CA ASP A 409 -10.46 7.54 -24.59
C ASP A 409 -10.28 8.08 -26.02
N SER A 410 -11.19 7.72 -26.94
CA SER A 410 -11.18 8.22 -28.32
C SER A 410 -11.43 9.73 -28.43
N PHE A 411 -11.94 10.36 -27.37
CA PHE A 411 -12.15 11.81 -27.30
C PHE A 411 -11.03 12.53 -26.54
N ASN A 412 -9.93 11.83 -26.22
CA ASN A 412 -8.81 12.35 -25.43
C ASN A 412 -9.24 12.88 -24.04
N ILE A 413 -10.26 12.25 -23.46
CA ILE A 413 -10.72 12.50 -22.10
C ILE A 413 -10.12 11.43 -21.20
N LYS A 414 -9.60 11.82 -20.04
CA LYS A 414 -8.94 10.91 -19.09
C LYS A 414 -9.71 10.87 -17.77
N ALA A 415 -9.67 9.74 -17.09
CA ALA A 415 -10.25 9.59 -15.76
C ALA A 415 -9.29 8.85 -14.83
N THR A 416 -9.24 9.27 -13.57
CA THR A 416 -8.50 8.58 -12.50
C THR A 416 -9.38 8.47 -11.26
N LEU A 417 -9.42 7.27 -10.70
CA LEU A 417 -9.93 6.96 -9.38
C LEU A 417 -8.83 7.26 -8.35
N VAL A 418 -9.10 8.21 -7.45
CA VAL A 418 -8.23 8.54 -6.32
C VAL A 418 -8.69 7.71 -5.12
N GLU A 419 -7.82 6.83 -4.62
CA GLU A 419 -8.11 5.84 -3.59
C GLU A 419 -7.30 6.14 -2.32
N PRO A 420 -7.72 7.14 -1.53
CA PRO A 420 -7.05 7.42 -0.27
C PRO A 420 -7.35 6.34 0.78
N GLY A 421 -6.34 6.06 1.59
CA GLY A 421 -6.49 5.37 2.86
C GLY A 421 -7.02 6.31 3.94
N LEU A 422 -6.57 6.10 5.17
CA LEU A 422 -6.97 6.89 6.33
C LEU A 422 -6.21 8.23 6.30
N VAL A 423 -6.94 9.30 5.98
CA VAL A 423 -6.42 10.66 5.77
C VAL A 423 -6.46 11.55 7.03
N ARG A 424 -5.29 12.01 7.44
CA ARG A 424 -5.02 12.97 8.52
C ARG A 424 -5.27 14.42 8.12
N ARG A 425 -5.81 15.16 9.08
CA ARG A 425 -6.05 16.61 9.01
C ARG A 425 -4.80 17.37 9.35
N ASP A 426 -4.04 17.69 8.32
CA ASP A 426 -2.76 18.39 8.48
C ASP A 426 -2.89 19.90 8.31
N GLU A 427 -4.08 20.38 7.92
CA GLU A 427 -4.34 21.80 7.73
C GLU A 427 -5.23 22.33 8.87
N PRO A 428 -4.99 23.58 9.32
CA PRO A 428 -5.90 24.22 10.24
C PRO A 428 -7.29 24.36 9.60
N ASP A 429 -8.31 24.14 10.43
CA ASP A 429 -9.69 24.36 10.06
C ASP A 429 -9.91 25.84 9.70
N TRP A 430 -10.94 26.08 8.88
CA TRP A 430 -11.46 27.44 8.77
C TRP A 430 -12.29 27.72 10.01
N ASP A 431 -11.94 28.77 10.75
CA ASP A 431 -12.68 29.26 11.93
C ASP A 431 -14.21 29.36 11.72
N SER A 432 -14.70 29.61 10.49
CA SER A 432 -16.13 29.71 10.20
C SER A 432 -16.81 28.37 9.86
N ASN A 433 -16.04 27.31 9.59
CA ASN A 433 -16.57 26.02 9.14
C ASN A 433 -15.60 24.85 9.48
N PRO A 434 -15.59 24.40 10.75
CA PRO A 434 -14.71 23.34 11.22
C PRO A 434 -15.10 21.99 10.61
N LEU A 435 -14.12 21.11 10.42
CA LEU A 435 -14.38 19.78 9.87
C LEU A 435 -15.04 18.87 10.94
N PRO A 436 -16.10 18.12 10.61
CA PRO A 436 -16.76 17.21 11.56
C PRO A 436 -15.80 16.18 12.14
N THR A 437 -15.91 15.81 13.42
CA THR A 437 -14.96 14.92 14.13
C THR A 437 -14.72 13.59 13.40
N TRP A 438 -15.75 13.00 12.82
CA TRP A 438 -15.69 11.72 12.10
C TRP A 438 -15.45 11.86 10.59
N GLY A 439 -15.06 13.06 10.15
CA GLY A 439 -14.82 13.36 8.75
C GLY A 439 -16.11 13.22 7.95
N HIS A 440 -16.05 12.48 6.84
CA HIS A 440 -17.21 12.26 5.99
C HIS A 440 -18.09 11.08 6.44
N PHE A 441 -17.90 10.58 7.67
CA PHE A 441 -18.69 9.46 8.20
C PHE A 441 -19.72 9.91 9.24
N LEU A 442 -20.91 9.33 9.16
CA LEU A 442 -21.89 9.30 10.25
C LEU A 442 -21.71 8.00 11.03
N ILE A 443 -21.99 8.00 12.33
CA ILE A 443 -21.89 6.80 13.18
C ILE A 443 -23.29 6.40 13.64
N LYS A 444 -23.65 5.13 13.40
CA LYS A 444 -24.87 4.52 13.93
C LYS A 444 -24.62 3.80 15.25
N PRO A 445 -25.54 3.91 16.23
CA PRO A 445 -25.55 3.04 17.38
C PRO A 445 -25.70 1.58 16.95
N ALA A 446 -24.94 0.69 17.58
CA ALA A 446 -25.08 -0.75 17.34
C ALA A 446 -26.33 -1.29 18.03
N SER A 447 -27.11 -2.12 17.33
CA SER A 447 -28.17 -2.91 17.96
C SER A 447 -27.59 -4.03 18.83
N GLU A 448 -28.42 -4.66 19.66
CA GLU A 448 -27.98 -5.65 20.67
C GLU A 448 -27.08 -6.77 20.10
N PRO A 449 -27.39 -7.40 18.94
CA PRO A 449 -26.51 -8.43 18.36
C PRO A 449 -25.10 -7.95 17.98
N TYR A 450 -24.94 -6.64 17.72
CA TYR A 450 -23.68 -6.02 17.34
C TYR A 450 -23.07 -5.17 18.47
N ALA A 451 -23.72 -5.12 19.64
CA ALA A 451 -23.37 -4.22 20.74
C ALA A 451 -22.10 -4.64 21.50
N ASP A 452 -21.63 -5.88 21.31
CA ASP A 452 -20.36 -6.33 21.88
C ASP A 452 -19.18 -5.45 21.40
N ALA A 453 -18.18 -5.23 22.25
CA ALA A 453 -17.04 -4.37 21.93
C ALA A 453 -16.12 -4.97 20.86
N ALA A 454 -15.99 -6.30 20.85
CA ALA A 454 -15.19 -7.06 19.90
C ALA A 454 -15.95 -7.38 18.61
N SER A 455 -17.25 -7.06 18.53
CA SER A 455 -18.06 -7.23 17.32
C SER A 455 -17.32 -6.75 16.06
N PRO A 456 -17.20 -7.60 15.02
CA PRO A 456 -16.63 -7.19 13.73
C PRO A 456 -17.31 -5.97 13.11
N ALA A 457 -18.61 -5.78 13.34
CA ALA A 457 -19.36 -4.65 12.81
C ALA A 457 -18.85 -3.29 13.33
N LYS A 458 -18.13 -3.28 14.46
CA LYS A 458 -17.51 -2.08 15.03
C LYS A 458 -16.08 -1.84 14.54
N HIS A 459 -15.54 -2.65 13.64
CA HIS A 459 -14.16 -2.51 13.14
C HIS A 459 -13.88 -1.10 12.60
N ALA A 460 -14.69 -0.60 11.66
CA ALA A 460 -14.52 0.74 11.11
C ALA A 460 -14.62 1.84 12.20
N GLN A 461 -15.54 1.69 13.16
CA GLN A 461 -15.67 2.61 14.28
C GLN A 461 -14.40 2.65 15.13
N ARG A 462 -13.86 1.47 15.49
CA ARG A 462 -12.61 1.34 16.26
C ARG A 462 -11.43 1.95 15.51
N MET A 463 -11.31 1.68 14.20
CA MET A 463 -10.22 2.22 13.38
C MET A 463 -10.21 3.75 13.39
N VAL A 464 -11.38 4.38 13.18
CA VAL A 464 -11.46 5.85 13.18
C VAL A 464 -11.23 6.43 14.58
N GLN A 465 -11.77 5.79 15.64
CA GLN A 465 -11.56 6.21 17.03
C GLN A 465 -10.12 6.10 17.49
N TRP A 466 -9.46 4.99 17.17
CA TRP A 466 -8.10 4.69 17.60
C TRP A 466 -7.09 5.60 16.91
N LEU A 467 -7.27 5.85 15.61
CA LEU A 467 -6.37 6.72 14.86
C LEU A 467 -6.57 8.19 15.20
N GLY A 468 -7.81 8.66 15.33
CA GLY A 468 -8.11 10.09 15.56
C GLY A 468 -7.33 10.98 14.59
N ASP A 469 -6.48 11.87 15.14
CA ASP A 469 -5.61 12.79 14.40
C ASP A 469 -4.24 12.18 14.03
N LYS A 470 -3.98 10.92 14.35
CA LYS A 470 -2.72 10.19 14.03
C LYS A 470 -2.81 9.36 12.76
N GLN A 471 -3.79 9.63 11.90
CA GLN A 471 -3.93 8.92 10.62
C GLN A 471 -2.63 9.06 9.80
N PRO A 472 -2.19 8.01 9.06
CA PRO A 472 -0.87 8.03 8.43
C PRO A 472 -0.81 8.90 7.17
N THR A 473 -1.93 9.03 6.45
CA THR A 473 -1.97 9.64 5.11
C THR A 473 -2.23 11.15 5.21
N SER A 474 -1.33 11.99 4.72
CA SER A 474 -1.49 13.46 4.80
C SER A 474 -2.45 14.00 3.73
N ALA A 475 -3.48 14.77 4.11
CA ALA A 475 -4.37 15.43 3.15
C ALA A 475 -3.64 16.41 2.23
N VAL A 476 -2.69 17.19 2.77
CA VAL A 476 -1.89 18.16 2.00
C VAL A 476 -1.06 17.46 0.95
N LYS A 477 -0.35 16.38 1.33
CA LYS A 477 0.46 15.60 0.39
C LYS A 477 -0.41 14.92 -0.66
N CYS A 478 -1.58 14.41 -0.28
CA CYS A 478 -2.53 13.84 -1.22
C CYS A 478 -3.01 14.89 -2.23
N ALA A 479 -3.38 16.09 -1.76
CA ALA A 479 -3.80 17.19 -2.61
C ALA A 479 -2.69 17.61 -3.60
N GLU A 480 -1.44 17.67 -3.16
CA GLU A 480 -0.29 17.94 -4.05
C GLU A 480 -0.15 16.87 -5.15
N LEU A 481 -0.26 15.58 -4.81
CA LEU A 481 -0.21 14.49 -5.80
C LEU A 481 -1.41 14.51 -6.75
N VAL A 482 -2.61 14.83 -6.27
CA VAL A 482 -3.82 14.96 -7.09
C VAL A 482 -3.74 16.18 -8.01
N TRP A 483 -3.13 17.28 -7.55
CA TRP A 483 -2.81 18.41 -8.42
C TRP A 483 -1.82 18.00 -9.52
N GLN A 484 -0.74 17.30 -9.18
CA GLN A 484 0.20 16.76 -10.18
C GLN A 484 -0.50 15.84 -11.19
N LEU A 485 -1.45 15.03 -10.72
CA LEU A 485 -2.26 14.14 -11.55
C LEU A 485 -3.12 14.92 -12.55
N GLY A 486 -3.58 16.13 -12.19
CA GLY A 486 -4.24 17.05 -13.11
C GLY A 486 -3.34 17.50 -14.27
N HIS A 487 -2.05 17.72 -14.00
CA HIS A 487 -1.08 18.27 -14.96
C HIS A 487 -0.23 17.21 -15.68
N CYS A 488 -0.29 15.94 -15.28
CA CYS A 488 0.49 14.87 -15.90
C CYS A 488 -0.07 14.42 -17.26
N SER A 489 0.82 14.01 -18.18
CA SER A 489 0.40 13.59 -19.52
C SER A 489 -0.23 12.19 -19.55
N TYR A 490 0.25 11.27 -18.71
CA TYR A 490 -0.17 9.86 -18.71
C TYR A 490 -0.69 9.43 -17.33
N PRO A 491 -1.90 9.84 -16.94
CA PRO A 491 -2.46 9.47 -15.65
C PRO A 491 -2.77 7.96 -15.57
N PRO A 492 -2.60 7.33 -14.39
CA PRO A 492 -3.12 5.99 -14.16
C PRO A 492 -4.65 5.99 -14.02
N LEU A 493 -5.29 4.83 -14.19
CA LEU A 493 -6.70 4.65 -13.83
C LEU A 493 -6.91 4.73 -12.31
N ARG A 494 -5.99 4.21 -11.50
CA ARG A 494 -6.09 4.20 -10.03
C ARG A 494 -4.85 4.83 -9.41
N LEU A 495 -5.06 5.74 -8.46
CA LEU A 495 -4.00 6.34 -7.63
C LEU A 495 -4.29 6.03 -6.16
N LEU A 496 -3.57 5.05 -5.61
CA LEU A 496 -3.65 4.67 -4.20
C LEU A 496 -2.80 5.63 -3.37
N LEU A 497 -3.37 6.18 -2.29
CA LEU A 497 -2.69 7.15 -1.44
C LEU A 497 -2.65 6.67 0.02
N GLY A 498 -1.44 6.37 0.50
CA GLY A 498 -1.17 5.88 1.85
C GLY A 498 -0.79 4.39 1.91
N SER A 499 0.10 4.02 2.82
CA SER A 499 0.60 2.63 2.97
C SER A 499 -0.53 1.64 3.22
N TYR A 500 -1.44 1.97 4.15
CA TYR A 500 -2.62 1.17 4.45
C TYR A 500 -3.45 0.84 3.20
N ALA A 501 -3.63 1.81 2.30
CA ALA A 501 -4.38 1.60 1.06
C ALA A 501 -3.69 0.60 0.14
N ILE A 502 -2.38 0.77 -0.05
CA ILE A 502 -1.55 -0.08 -0.91
C ILE A 502 -1.53 -1.52 -0.38
N GLU A 503 -1.28 -1.70 0.91
CA GLU A 503 -1.17 -3.00 1.56
C GLU A 503 -2.53 -3.73 1.53
N SER A 504 -3.59 -3.07 2.01
CA SER A 504 -4.94 -3.68 2.06
C SER A 504 -5.45 -4.10 0.69
N ILE A 505 -5.26 -3.26 -0.33
CA ILE A 505 -5.69 -3.58 -1.70
C ILE A 505 -4.84 -4.72 -2.28
N ARG A 506 -3.52 -4.70 -2.06
CA ARG A 506 -2.62 -5.78 -2.51
C ARG A 506 -3.04 -7.12 -1.92
N ASP A 507 -3.32 -7.17 -0.63
CA ASP A 507 -3.70 -8.42 0.04
C ASP A 507 -5.08 -8.89 -0.39
N ARG A 508 -6.03 -7.97 -0.59
CA ARG A 508 -7.34 -8.31 -1.18
C ARG A 508 -7.17 -8.93 -2.57
N LEU A 509 -6.35 -8.34 -3.44
CA LEU A 509 -6.11 -8.85 -4.79
C LEU A 509 -5.46 -10.24 -4.77
N ARG A 510 -4.51 -10.49 -3.86
CA ARG A 510 -3.94 -11.84 -3.64
C ARG A 510 -5.02 -12.84 -3.28
N SER A 511 -5.89 -12.50 -2.33
CA SER A 511 -7.01 -13.36 -1.93
C SER A 511 -7.99 -13.64 -3.09
N ILE A 512 -8.27 -12.65 -3.95
CA ILE A 512 -9.09 -12.87 -5.17
C ILE A 512 -8.41 -13.86 -6.10
N ILE A 513 -7.11 -13.70 -6.34
CA ILE A 513 -6.35 -14.57 -7.24
C ILE A 513 -6.35 -16.00 -6.70
N GLU A 514 -6.10 -16.18 -5.40
CA GLU A 514 -6.15 -17.48 -4.74
C GLU A 514 -7.53 -18.14 -4.90
N GLU A 515 -8.61 -17.41 -4.65
CA GLU A 515 -9.97 -17.91 -4.86
C GLU A 515 -10.21 -18.30 -6.34
N LEU A 516 -9.79 -17.46 -7.28
CA LEU A 516 -9.93 -17.78 -8.70
C LEU A 516 -9.18 -19.07 -9.05
N GLU A 517 -7.95 -19.25 -8.55
CA GLU A 517 -7.13 -20.44 -8.79
C GLU A 517 -7.72 -21.72 -8.18
N ASP A 518 -8.32 -21.62 -6.99
CA ASP A 518 -9.04 -22.71 -6.34
C ASP A 518 -10.23 -23.19 -7.19
N TRP A 519 -10.99 -22.24 -7.76
CA TRP A 519 -12.26 -22.50 -8.43
C TRP A 519 -12.15 -22.61 -9.97
N LYS A 520 -10.99 -22.31 -10.57
CA LYS A 520 -10.79 -22.32 -12.05
C LYS A 520 -11.14 -23.64 -12.74
N HIS A 521 -11.11 -24.74 -12.00
CA HIS A 521 -11.46 -26.07 -12.54
C HIS A 521 -12.94 -26.21 -12.93
N LEU A 522 -13.78 -25.25 -12.56
CA LEU A 522 -15.20 -25.17 -12.96
C LEU A 522 -15.41 -24.41 -14.28
N HIS A 523 -14.36 -24.10 -15.05
CA HIS A 523 -14.53 -23.56 -16.41
C HIS A 523 -14.98 -24.65 -17.38
N PHE A 524 -15.97 -24.36 -18.21
CA PHE A 524 -16.42 -25.24 -19.27
C PHE A 524 -15.78 -24.77 -20.59
N PRO A 525 -14.83 -25.52 -21.16
CA PRO A 525 -14.33 -25.18 -22.49
C PRO A 525 -15.50 -25.22 -23.47
N VAL A 526 -15.61 -24.20 -24.32
CA VAL A 526 -16.53 -24.25 -25.47
C VAL A 526 -16.09 -25.45 -26.30
N ALA A 527 -16.99 -26.42 -26.50
CA ALA A 527 -16.72 -27.52 -27.41
C ALA A 527 -16.33 -26.90 -28.76
N PRO A 528 -15.27 -27.38 -29.44
CA PRO A 528 -15.08 -27.00 -30.82
C PRO A 528 -16.39 -27.34 -31.52
N ASP A 529 -17.05 -26.34 -32.10
CA ASP A 529 -18.30 -26.58 -32.82
C ASP A 529 -18.07 -27.80 -33.72
N GLU A 530 -19.01 -28.74 -33.65
CA GLU A 530 -19.25 -29.64 -34.76
C GLU A 530 -19.48 -28.73 -35.96
N VAL A 531 -18.41 -28.45 -36.71
CA VAL A 531 -18.49 -27.90 -38.05
C VAL A 531 -19.16 -29.00 -38.85
N GLY A 532 -20.50 -29.01 -38.78
CA GLY A 532 -21.34 -29.70 -39.71
C GLY A 532 -20.92 -29.24 -41.09
N ASN A 533 -20.58 -30.20 -41.94
CA ASN A 533 -20.57 -30.02 -43.38
C ASN A 533 -21.98 -29.56 -43.78
N GLU A 534 -22.19 -28.26 -43.96
CA GLU A 534 -23.23 -27.76 -44.84
C GLU A 534 -22.64 -26.72 -45.78
N ASP A 535 -22.82 -27.01 -47.06
CA ASP A 535 -22.36 -26.32 -48.26
C ASP A 535 -22.77 -24.84 -48.32
N ASP A 536 -21.90 -24.06 -48.96
CA ASP A 536 -22.12 -22.89 -49.82
C ASP A 536 -23.40 -22.03 -49.62
N GLY A 537 -23.19 -20.77 -49.18
CA GLY A 537 -24.18 -19.71 -49.30
C GLY A 537 -23.74 -18.37 -48.72
N ASP A 538 -23.35 -17.46 -49.60
CA ASP A 538 -23.07 -16.03 -49.39
C ASP A 538 -24.15 -15.29 -48.58
N GLU A 539 -23.75 -14.56 -47.52
CA GLU A 539 -24.02 -13.12 -47.32
C GLU A 539 -23.46 -12.64 -45.95
N GLY A 540 -22.78 -11.50 -45.97
CA GLY A 540 -21.88 -11.04 -44.90
C GLY A 540 -22.52 -10.40 -43.66
N ILE A 541 -21.84 -10.57 -42.53
CA ILE A 541 -21.95 -9.69 -41.34
C ILE A 541 -20.55 -9.54 -40.72
N PRO A 542 -19.93 -8.34 -40.71
CA PRO A 542 -18.68 -8.15 -39.98
C PRO A 542 -18.98 -7.80 -38.53
N CYS A 543 -18.98 -8.79 -37.63
CA CYS A 543 -18.92 -8.54 -36.20
C CYS A 543 -17.47 -8.75 -35.72
N SER A 544 -16.66 -7.69 -35.76
CA SER A 544 -15.35 -7.71 -35.07
C SER A 544 -14.97 -6.33 -34.54
N THR A 545 -15.66 -5.86 -33.50
CA THR A 545 -15.07 -4.90 -32.56
C THR A 545 -14.18 -5.67 -31.59
N LYS A 546 -12.95 -5.99 -32.03
CA LYS A 546 -11.89 -6.36 -31.09
C LYS A 546 -11.60 -5.12 -30.23
N LEU A 547 -12.11 -5.10 -29.00
CA LEU A 547 -11.64 -4.18 -27.97
C LEU A 547 -10.12 -4.30 -27.89
N LYS A 548 -9.40 -3.23 -28.25
CA LYS A 548 -7.94 -3.20 -28.13
C LYS A 548 -7.60 -3.23 -26.63
N PRO A 549 -6.68 -4.09 -26.18
CA PRO A 549 -6.20 -4.04 -24.81
C PRO A 549 -5.57 -2.67 -24.54
N ILE A 550 -5.85 -2.12 -23.36
CA ILE A 550 -5.19 -0.92 -22.85
C ILE A 550 -3.67 -1.17 -22.92
N ARG A 551 -2.92 -0.28 -23.58
CA ARG A 551 -1.45 -0.31 -23.57
C ARG A 551 -0.94 0.02 -22.16
N THR A 552 -0.96 -0.95 -21.26
CA THR A 552 -0.10 -0.93 -20.08
C THR A 552 1.31 -1.29 -20.53
N HIS A 553 2.24 -0.33 -20.49
CA HIS A 553 3.64 -0.61 -20.77
C HIS A 553 4.26 -1.36 -19.59
N GLY A 554 4.20 -2.69 -19.66
CA GLY A 554 4.88 -3.59 -18.74
C GLY A 554 4.93 -4.99 -19.34
N ARG A 555 6.09 -5.40 -19.86
CA ARG A 555 6.34 -6.79 -20.27
C ARG A 555 6.62 -7.61 -19.02
N TYR A 556 5.78 -8.59 -18.71
CA TYR A 556 6.18 -9.73 -17.88
C TYR A 556 5.67 -11.02 -18.49
N GLY A 557 6.60 -11.98 -18.61
CA GLY A 557 6.39 -13.31 -19.17
C GLY A 557 5.59 -14.19 -18.21
N ALA A 558 4.77 -15.06 -18.79
CA ALA A 558 3.98 -16.05 -18.08
C ALA A 558 4.80 -17.31 -17.81
N GLU A 559 4.66 -17.92 -16.63
CA GLU A 559 4.61 -19.39 -16.51
C GLU A 559 4.00 -19.91 -15.18
N LYS A 560 3.02 -20.82 -15.38
CA LYS A 560 2.54 -22.00 -14.63
C LYS A 560 2.12 -21.92 -13.15
N THR A 561 0.98 -22.58 -12.90
CA THR A 561 0.11 -22.52 -11.72
C THR A 561 0.10 -23.85 -10.96
N SER A 562 0.05 -23.79 -9.63
CA SER A 562 -0.35 -24.89 -8.75
C SER A 562 -1.43 -24.40 -7.78
N ARG A 563 -2.41 -25.27 -7.50
CA ARG A 563 -3.67 -24.94 -6.80
C ARG A 563 -3.55 -25.07 -5.28
N PRO A 564 -4.34 -24.31 -4.52
CA PRO A 564 -4.87 -24.77 -3.25
C PRO A 564 -6.42 -24.92 -3.23
N LYS A 565 -6.92 -25.27 -2.04
CA LYS A 565 -8.31 -25.33 -1.51
C LYS A 565 -8.11 -25.17 0.02
N LYS A 566 -8.94 -24.55 0.87
CA LYS A 566 -10.38 -24.26 0.89
C LYS A 566 -10.63 -23.12 1.90
N LEU A 567 -11.71 -22.36 1.66
CA LEU A 567 -12.29 -21.26 2.46
C LEU A 567 -12.17 -21.35 4.00
N SER A 568 -11.65 -20.27 4.62
CA SER A 568 -12.13 -19.65 5.88
C SER A 568 -11.29 -18.41 6.28
N LEU A 569 -11.01 -17.46 5.37
CA LEU A 569 -10.12 -16.32 5.69
C LEU A 569 -10.83 -15.02 6.09
N VAL A 570 -12.13 -14.88 5.82
CA VAL A 570 -12.87 -13.67 6.25
C VAL A 570 -13.06 -13.63 7.79
N SER A 571 -12.96 -14.77 8.48
CA SER A 571 -13.05 -14.84 9.95
C SER A 571 -11.71 -14.77 10.68
N GLY A 572 -10.59 -15.11 10.02
CA GLY A 572 -9.27 -15.16 10.65
C GLY A 572 -8.68 -13.78 10.92
N PHE A 573 -8.79 -12.86 9.96
CA PHE A 573 -8.22 -11.51 10.06
C PHE A 573 -8.85 -10.64 11.16
N LEU A 574 -10.07 -10.97 11.58
CA LEU A 574 -10.79 -10.27 12.65
C LEU A 574 -10.47 -10.81 14.05
N ARG A 575 -9.82 -11.98 14.18
CA ARG A 575 -9.44 -12.54 15.48
C ARG A 575 -8.10 -12.01 16.00
N ASP A 576 -7.18 -11.65 15.12
CA ASP A 576 -5.84 -11.21 15.52
C ASP A 576 -5.73 -9.71 15.82
N GLN A 577 -6.87 -8.98 15.78
CA GLN A 577 -7.00 -7.59 16.25
C GLN A 577 -8.10 -7.41 17.32
N MET A 578 -8.54 -8.50 17.98
CA MET A 578 -9.26 -8.49 19.26
C MET A 578 -8.26 -8.72 20.38
#